data_AF-A0A088T435-F1
#
_entry.id   AF-A0A088T435-F1
#
_cell.length_a   1.000
_cell.length_b   1.000
_cell.length_c   1.000
_cell.angle_alpha   90.00
_cell.angle_beta   90.00
_cell.angle_gamma   90.00
#
_symmetry.space_group_name_H-M   'P 1'
#
loop_
_entity.id
_entity.type
_entity.pdbx_description
1 polymer ?
#
loop_
_entity_poly.entity_id
_entity_poly.type
_entity_poly.pdbx_seq_one_letter_code
_entity_poly.pdbx_strand_id
1 'polypeptide(L)'
;MKRIALLFATLIFVLTLAACGGETVQPTPPTIAGISDGGTIEVKVGTIALDLASITATDDEGNSVDVTINGNFNLNEVGEYDVVLSATDGDGLRVAFNVTVRVVALTCEEDPTQEICKTPLDLAREEFEGTIYNVDEDSNGVADWEEDTIELSMGWSYYEIEGTDNPVWSSIQKFMEVYPNITVTRDERFTTGWEDGDNGLLLLQESALLEGSLPDIYFNPKAAETYDKGMTLDLNPYIRTDEEAQMITPNALAGMMTYDNREMWGIPWQGVGPLVVVNTSLLAEYGLTAPGYDWTYAEYEALRAVLGNLNTNDECVFPGVIDFSLFGANYFDGVPGGYKGYNIETQRFDFASATNYGTWLQTVATEAISGWHFYDLEETAREEKCPGIADSWVGGKRAINTMYLYEFNAKVNEMVSRGFDIDIYPYPEAPTGGETATFTYHDYYSMSKLLEADRVKAEAAFQLIKWLTFGEEGLQARWDLIDELNVPDGEGNSPFVNGDLYLMNYVQGWPITSNPDALANHPLVKGFATDSGGLDIFNFAAFQIEDFQYQLSNANPYPRQIPAFASVANEFDPWDIKDKMRDESLSWGDVWLEYETDLNDQIVDFLQYYYTVGDDE
;
A
#
# COMPACT_ATOMS: atom_id res chain seq x y z
N MET A 1 -73.68 -5.71 -26.10
CA MET A 1 -74.98 -6.01 -26.76
C MET A 1 -75.06 -5.21 -28.06
N LYS A 2 -75.39 -5.89 -29.17
CA LYS A 2 -76.12 -5.46 -30.40
C LYS A 2 -75.94 -3.98 -30.86
N ARG A 3 -75.24 -3.71 -31.97
CA ARG A 3 -75.71 -3.66 -33.39
C ARG A 3 -76.80 -2.60 -33.70
N ILE A 4 -76.70 -2.03 -34.92
CA ILE A 4 -77.68 -1.31 -35.79
C ILE A 4 -77.29 0.20 -35.92
N ALA A 5 -76.69 0.68 -37.02
CA ALA A 5 -77.12 0.83 -38.43
C ALA A 5 -78.00 2.06 -38.70
N LEU A 6 -77.55 2.96 -39.59
CA LEU A 6 -78.30 3.77 -40.57
C LEU A 6 -77.25 4.63 -41.34
N LEU A 7 -76.88 4.43 -42.60
CA LEU A 7 -77.62 4.50 -43.88
C LEU A 7 -78.23 5.88 -44.15
N PHE A 8 -77.53 6.69 -44.95
CA PHE A 8 -78.14 7.64 -45.89
C PHE A 8 -77.44 7.56 -47.24
N ALA A 9 -78.24 7.28 -48.26
CA ALA A 9 -77.88 7.22 -49.66
C ALA A 9 -78.64 8.34 -50.40
N THR A 10 -77.94 9.05 -51.27
CA THR A 10 -78.49 9.84 -52.41
C THR A 10 -77.32 10.04 -53.36
N LEU A 11 -77.12 9.21 -54.37
CA LEU A 11 -77.84 9.02 -55.64
C LEU A 11 -77.56 10.12 -56.69
N ILE A 12 -76.55 9.83 -57.53
CA ILE A 12 -76.52 9.90 -59.00
C ILE A 12 -76.69 11.27 -59.69
N PHE A 13 -75.68 11.67 -60.47
CA PHE A 13 -75.84 11.76 -61.93
C PHE A 13 -74.55 11.43 -62.67
N VAL A 14 -74.64 10.43 -63.55
CA VAL A 14 -73.62 9.93 -64.45
C VAL A 14 -73.68 10.75 -65.75
N LEU A 15 -72.52 11.13 -66.27
CA LEU A 15 -72.35 11.28 -67.71
C LEU A 15 -70.97 10.76 -68.12
N THR A 16 -71.02 9.64 -68.85
CA THR A 16 -69.92 8.97 -69.51
C THR A 16 -69.48 9.72 -70.76
N LEU A 17 -68.17 9.85 -70.97
CA LEU A 17 -67.57 9.90 -72.31
C LEU A 17 -66.15 9.34 -72.23
N ALA A 18 -65.93 8.27 -72.99
CA ALA A 18 -64.67 7.57 -73.12
C ALA A 18 -63.66 8.38 -73.95
N ALA A 19 -62.41 8.41 -73.50
CA ALA A 19 -61.24 8.76 -74.31
C ALA A 19 -60.05 7.90 -73.86
N CYS A 20 -59.44 7.20 -74.81
CA CYS A 20 -58.19 6.47 -74.65
C CYS A 20 -57.03 7.40 -74.28
N GLY A 21 -56.18 6.98 -73.35
CA GLY A 21 -54.87 7.58 -73.05
C GLY A 21 -54.20 6.75 -71.95
N GLY A 22 -52.94 6.35 -72.16
CA GLY A 22 -52.24 5.35 -71.33
C GLY A 22 -52.20 5.69 -69.83
N GLU A 23 -52.01 4.65 -69.01
CA GLU A 23 -51.66 4.83 -67.59
C GLU A 23 -50.41 5.70 -67.51
N THR A 24 -50.59 6.97 -67.17
CA THR A 24 -49.52 7.77 -66.60
C THR A 24 -49.27 7.18 -65.22
N VAL A 25 -48.20 6.40 -65.07
CA VAL A 25 -47.62 6.12 -63.75
C VAL A 25 -47.39 7.50 -63.12
N GLN A 26 -48.07 7.79 -62.01
CA GLN A 26 -47.76 9.01 -61.27
C GLN A 26 -46.35 8.83 -60.70
N PRO A 27 -45.41 9.73 -60.99
CA PRO A 27 -44.07 9.63 -60.44
C PRO A 27 -44.16 9.64 -58.91
N THR A 28 -43.41 8.76 -58.26
CA THR A 28 -43.35 8.68 -56.79
C THR A 28 -42.03 9.24 -56.27
N PRO A 29 -42.00 9.93 -55.11
CA PRO A 29 -40.77 10.49 -54.58
C PRO A 29 -39.68 9.42 -54.40
N PRO A 30 -38.39 9.80 -54.48
CA PRO A 30 -37.30 8.87 -54.30
C PRO A 30 -37.33 8.24 -52.91
N THR A 31 -36.78 7.04 -52.78
CA THR A 31 -36.66 6.33 -51.50
C THR A 31 -35.24 6.44 -50.96
N ILE A 32 -35.08 6.87 -49.71
CA ILE A 32 -33.78 6.83 -49.00
C ILE A 32 -33.63 5.48 -48.31
N ALA A 33 -32.46 4.86 -48.47
CA ALA A 33 -32.04 3.62 -47.81
C ALA A 33 -30.72 3.82 -47.05
N GLY A 34 -30.46 2.99 -46.04
CA GLY A 34 -29.27 3.07 -45.17
C GLY A 34 -29.49 3.83 -43.86
N ILE A 35 -30.59 4.57 -43.73
CA ILE A 35 -31.01 5.24 -42.49
C ILE A 35 -32.55 5.41 -42.48
N SER A 36 -33.16 5.44 -41.30
CA SER A 36 -34.59 5.71 -41.12
C SER A 36 -34.86 7.16 -40.71
N ASP A 37 -36.09 7.63 -40.92
CA ASP A 37 -36.57 8.87 -40.29
C ASP A 37 -36.51 8.73 -38.76
N GLY A 38 -35.95 9.73 -38.09
CA GLY A 38 -35.54 9.68 -36.67
C GLY A 38 -34.27 8.90 -36.38
N GLY A 39 -33.49 8.50 -37.39
CA GLY A 39 -32.21 7.79 -37.23
C GLY A 39 -31.07 8.68 -36.73
N THR A 40 -29.98 8.04 -36.31
CA THR A 40 -28.78 8.73 -35.78
C THR A 40 -27.55 8.40 -36.62
N ILE A 41 -26.74 9.42 -36.90
CA ILE A 41 -25.41 9.28 -37.49
C ILE A 41 -24.40 9.65 -36.41
N GLU A 42 -23.61 8.69 -35.94
CA GLU A 42 -22.58 8.92 -34.92
C GLU A 42 -21.23 9.20 -35.58
N VAL A 43 -20.52 10.21 -35.09
CA VAL A 43 -19.21 10.63 -35.60
C VAL A 43 -18.32 11.14 -34.46
N LYS A 44 -17.00 11.00 -34.60
CA LYS A 44 -16.03 11.49 -33.63
C LYS A 44 -15.77 12.98 -33.83
N VAL A 45 -15.60 13.71 -32.72
CA VAL A 45 -15.23 15.13 -32.76
C VAL A 45 -13.93 15.34 -33.55
N GLY A 46 -13.85 16.42 -34.33
CA GLY A 46 -12.71 16.73 -35.20
C GLY A 46 -12.74 16.06 -36.58
N THR A 47 -13.76 15.25 -36.89
CA THR A 47 -13.89 14.63 -38.22
C THR A 47 -14.11 15.68 -39.31
N ILE A 48 -13.38 15.55 -40.43
CA ILE A 48 -13.36 16.55 -41.52
C ILE A 48 -14.69 16.64 -42.27
N ALA A 49 -15.41 15.53 -42.43
CA ALA A 49 -16.72 15.47 -43.09
C ALA A 49 -17.54 14.27 -42.60
N LEU A 50 -18.87 14.39 -42.64
CA LEU A 50 -19.77 13.27 -42.39
C LEU A 50 -19.69 12.25 -43.53
N ASP A 51 -19.44 11.00 -43.21
CA ASP A 51 -19.52 9.90 -44.17
C ASP A 51 -20.98 9.51 -44.40
N LEU A 52 -21.47 9.80 -45.59
CA LEU A 52 -22.82 9.46 -46.05
C LEU A 52 -22.80 8.32 -47.07
N ALA A 53 -21.66 7.66 -47.34
CA ALA A 53 -21.52 6.69 -48.42
C ALA A 53 -22.44 5.47 -48.28
N SER A 54 -22.87 5.15 -47.05
CA SER A 54 -23.81 4.07 -46.76
C SER A 54 -25.28 4.48 -46.94
N ILE A 55 -25.56 5.77 -47.09
CA ILE A 55 -26.91 6.33 -47.26
C ILE A 55 -27.11 6.64 -48.75
N THR A 56 -28.07 5.97 -49.37
CA THR A 56 -28.34 6.08 -50.81
C THR A 56 -29.79 6.46 -51.05
N ALA A 57 -30.06 7.11 -52.18
CA ALA A 57 -31.42 7.38 -52.63
C ALA A 57 -31.62 6.89 -54.07
N THR A 58 -32.79 6.31 -54.33
CA THR A 58 -33.18 5.81 -55.66
C THR A 58 -34.55 6.34 -56.05
N ASP A 59 -34.70 6.78 -57.30
CA ASP A 59 -35.99 7.14 -57.89
C ASP A 59 -36.84 5.89 -58.21
N ASP A 60 -38.05 6.09 -58.72
CA ASP A 60 -39.00 5.03 -59.06
C ASP A 60 -38.64 4.26 -60.35
N GLU A 61 -37.75 4.80 -61.19
CA GLU A 61 -37.09 4.06 -62.26
C GLU A 61 -35.84 3.27 -61.81
N GLY A 62 -35.41 3.44 -60.56
CA GLY A 62 -34.26 2.75 -59.97
C GLY A 62 -32.91 3.41 -60.26
N ASN A 63 -32.87 4.67 -60.74
CA ASN A 63 -31.65 5.44 -60.87
C ASN A 63 -31.22 6.02 -59.51
N SER A 64 -29.91 6.20 -59.34
CA SER A 64 -29.35 6.81 -58.13
C SER A 64 -29.60 8.32 -58.12
N VAL A 65 -30.01 8.84 -56.96
CA VAL A 65 -30.24 10.27 -56.69
C VAL A 65 -29.32 10.72 -55.57
N ASP A 66 -28.80 11.95 -55.65
CA ASP A 66 -27.91 12.50 -54.63
C ASP A 66 -28.66 12.77 -53.32
N VAL A 67 -28.07 12.31 -52.21
CA VAL A 67 -28.54 12.62 -50.86
C VAL A 67 -27.85 13.89 -50.37
N THR A 68 -28.64 14.88 -49.97
CA THR A 68 -28.15 16.15 -49.42
C THR A 68 -28.47 16.23 -47.93
N ILE A 69 -27.49 16.66 -47.13
CA ILE A 69 -27.67 16.96 -45.71
C ILE A 69 -27.82 18.47 -45.52
N ASN A 70 -28.85 18.89 -44.80
CA ASN A 70 -29.12 20.28 -44.50
C ASN A 70 -29.38 20.45 -43.01
N GLY A 71 -28.69 21.40 -42.37
CA GLY A 71 -28.80 21.65 -40.94
C GLY A 71 -27.58 22.40 -40.45
N ASN A 72 -27.62 22.88 -39.21
CA ASN A 72 -26.47 23.50 -38.57
C ASN A 72 -25.87 22.49 -37.58
N PHE A 73 -24.69 21.96 -37.90
CA PHE A 73 -23.97 21.03 -37.05
C PHE A 73 -22.48 21.39 -37.00
N ASN A 74 -21.83 21.11 -35.88
CA ASN A 74 -20.41 21.39 -35.67
C ASN A 74 -19.67 20.10 -35.35
N LEU A 75 -18.88 19.59 -36.30
CA LEU A 75 -18.10 18.37 -36.11
C LEU A 75 -16.93 18.55 -35.13
N ASN A 76 -16.59 19.80 -34.75
CA ASN A 76 -15.53 20.10 -33.79
C ASN A 76 -16.06 20.30 -32.36
N GLU A 77 -17.34 20.04 -32.11
CA GLU A 77 -17.96 20.22 -30.80
C GLU A 77 -18.88 19.03 -30.49
N VAL A 78 -18.64 18.38 -29.36
CA VAL A 78 -19.44 17.24 -28.88
C VAL A 78 -20.87 17.70 -28.63
N GLY A 79 -21.84 16.96 -29.17
CA GLY A 79 -23.24 17.33 -29.08
C GLY A 79 -24.13 16.57 -30.05
N GLU A 80 -25.44 16.79 -29.91
CA GLU A 80 -26.46 16.24 -30.81
C GLU A 80 -27.03 17.37 -31.66
N TYR A 81 -27.04 17.17 -32.97
CA TYR A 81 -27.46 18.17 -33.95
C TYR A 81 -28.58 17.61 -34.82
N ASP A 82 -29.74 18.26 -34.77
CA ASP A 82 -30.86 17.92 -35.64
C ASP A 82 -30.59 18.41 -37.06
N VAL A 83 -30.60 17.49 -38.03
CA VAL A 83 -30.38 17.76 -39.45
C VAL A 83 -31.44 17.06 -40.30
N VAL A 84 -31.55 17.50 -41.54
CA VAL A 84 -32.50 16.95 -42.51
C VAL A 84 -31.73 16.38 -43.70
N LEU A 85 -31.84 15.06 -43.89
CA LEU A 85 -31.41 14.42 -45.13
C LEU A 85 -32.53 14.52 -46.15
N SER A 86 -32.21 14.89 -47.39
CA SER A 86 -33.18 14.91 -48.47
C SER A 86 -32.61 14.54 -49.82
N ALA A 87 -33.43 13.87 -50.63
CA ALA A 87 -33.15 13.56 -52.03
C ALA A 87 -34.29 14.12 -52.89
N THR A 88 -33.95 14.69 -54.05
CA THR A 88 -34.91 15.24 -55.02
C THR A 88 -34.60 14.64 -56.39
N ASP A 89 -35.57 13.99 -57.02
CA ASP A 89 -35.40 13.35 -58.32
C ASP A 89 -35.44 14.35 -59.50
N GLY A 90 -35.29 13.83 -60.72
CA GLY A 90 -35.32 14.62 -61.95
C GLY A 90 -36.68 15.28 -62.25
N ASP A 91 -37.76 14.77 -61.65
CA ASP A 91 -39.13 15.28 -61.77
C ASP A 91 -39.49 16.32 -60.68
N GLY A 92 -38.56 16.55 -59.75
CA GLY A 92 -38.70 17.53 -58.66
C GLY A 92 -39.47 17.03 -57.46
N LEU A 93 -39.72 15.72 -57.33
CA LEU A 93 -40.30 15.13 -56.13
C LEU A 93 -39.22 14.93 -55.07
N ARG A 94 -39.57 15.27 -53.82
CA ARG A 94 -38.63 15.30 -52.70
C ARG A 94 -39.08 14.41 -51.56
N VAL A 95 -38.13 13.63 -51.02
CA VAL A 95 -38.25 12.95 -49.73
C VAL A 95 -37.30 13.60 -48.72
N ALA A 96 -37.67 13.64 -47.44
CA ALA A 96 -36.82 14.14 -46.39
C ALA A 96 -36.99 13.37 -45.08
N PHE A 97 -35.88 13.05 -44.42
CA PHE A 97 -35.82 12.42 -43.10
C PHE A 97 -35.18 13.38 -42.10
N ASN A 98 -35.79 13.51 -40.92
CA ASN A 98 -35.17 14.17 -39.79
C ASN A 98 -34.23 13.16 -39.13
N VAL A 99 -32.95 13.50 -39.01
CA VAL A 99 -31.95 12.63 -38.39
C VAL A 99 -31.11 13.43 -37.41
N THR A 100 -30.52 12.75 -36.44
CA THR A 100 -29.62 13.38 -35.47
C THR A 100 -28.18 13.03 -35.81
N VAL A 101 -27.33 14.04 -35.99
CA VAL A 101 -25.87 13.84 -36.00
C VAL A 101 -25.39 13.93 -34.56
N ARG A 102 -24.83 12.82 -34.06
CA ARG A 102 -24.30 12.72 -32.70
C ARG A 102 -22.78 12.76 -32.77
N VAL A 103 -22.19 13.90 -32.39
CA VAL A 103 -20.75 14.07 -32.30
C VAL A 103 -20.31 13.63 -30.91
N VAL A 104 -19.52 12.57 -30.83
CA VAL A 104 -19.02 12.00 -29.56
C VAL A 104 -17.55 12.34 -29.35
N ALA A 105 -17.12 12.42 -28.08
CA ALA A 105 -15.73 12.66 -27.70
C ALA A 105 -14.81 11.49 -28.13
N LEU A 106 -13.52 11.79 -28.23
CA LEU A 106 -12.48 10.78 -28.38
C LEU A 106 -12.25 10.09 -27.03
N THR A 107 -12.06 8.77 -27.04
CA THR A 107 -11.60 8.05 -25.84
C THR A 107 -10.11 8.35 -25.60
N CYS A 108 -9.60 8.07 -24.39
CA CYS A 108 -8.17 8.19 -24.12
C CYS A 108 -7.31 7.20 -24.92
N GLU A 109 -7.89 6.12 -25.44
CA GLU A 109 -7.21 5.23 -26.39
C GLU A 109 -7.10 5.86 -27.80
N GLU A 110 -8.10 6.66 -28.19
CA GLU A 110 -8.13 7.32 -29.50
C GLU A 110 -7.27 8.60 -29.53
N ASP A 111 -7.23 9.34 -28.43
CA ASP A 111 -6.35 10.48 -28.21
C ASP A 111 -5.95 10.59 -26.72
N PRO A 112 -4.76 10.09 -26.33
CA PRO A 112 -4.29 10.13 -24.95
C PRO A 112 -3.82 11.53 -24.52
N THR A 113 -3.67 12.47 -25.45
CA THR A 113 -3.11 13.81 -25.15
C THR A 113 -4.16 14.79 -24.61
N GLN A 114 -5.41 14.36 -24.52
CA GLN A 114 -6.50 15.18 -23.99
C GLN A 114 -6.30 15.44 -22.49
N GLU A 115 -6.64 16.66 -22.04
CA GLU A 115 -6.58 17.03 -20.61
C GLU A 115 -7.35 16.08 -19.70
N ILE A 116 -8.47 15.51 -20.18
CA ILE A 116 -9.28 14.54 -19.44
C ILE A 116 -8.61 13.18 -19.24
N CYS A 117 -7.52 12.92 -19.96
CA CYS A 117 -6.78 11.67 -19.93
C CYS A 117 -5.50 11.75 -19.09
N LYS A 118 -5.12 12.94 -18.63
CA LYS A 118 -3.96 13.14 -17.75
C LYS A 118 -4.20 12.46 -16.42
N THR A 119 -3.23 11.65 -16.01
CA THR A 119 -3.18 11.03 -14.69
C THR A 119 -2.80 12.05 -13.62
N PRO A 120 -3.00 11.76 -12.32
CA PRO A 120 -2.46 12.59 -11.25
C PRO A 120 -0.94 12.81 -11.34
N LEU A 121 -0.19 11.82 -11.83
CA LEU A 121 1.25 11.90 -12.10
C LEU A 121 1.55 12.91 -13.22
N ASP A 122 0.83 12.85 -14.34
CA ASP A 122 1.01 13.81 -15.45
C ASP A 122 0.77 15.25 -15.00
N LEU A 123 -0.32 15.47 -14.24
CA LEU A 123 -0.66 16.78 -13.70
C LEU A 123 0.39 17.29 -12.71
N ALA A 124 0.94 16.40 -11.86
CA ALA A 124 1.99 16.76 -10.93
C ALA A 124 3.30 17.11 -11.64
N ARG A 125 3.70 16.32 -12.65
CA ARG A 125 4.90 16.61 -13.45
C ARG A 125 4.76 17.97 -14.16
N GLU A 126 3.62 18.24 -14.77
CA GLU A 126 3.35 19.56 -15.38
C GLU A 126 3.35 20.71 -14.36
N GLU A 127 2.85 20.49 -13.14
CA GLU A 127 2.83 21.47 -12.05
C GLU A 127 4.26 21.82 -11.59
N PHE A 128 5.15 20.83 -11.53
CA PHE A 128 6.47 20.96 -10.90
C PHE A 128 7.66 20.99 -11.88
N GLU A 129 7.43 20.83 -13.18
CA GLU A 129 8.47 20.85 -14.23
C GLU A 129 9.37 22.10 -14.12
N GLY A 130 10.68 21.89 -14.11
CA GLY A 130 11.70 22.95 -14.01
C GLY A 130 11.72 23.71 -12.67
N THR A 131 10.89 23.31 -11.70
CA THR A 131 10.85 23.90 -10.35
C THR A 131 11.33 22.96 -9.28
N ILE A 132 10.84 21.71 -9.29
CA ILE A 132 11.24 20.63 -8.39
C ILE A 132 11.58 19.41 -9.24
N TYR A 133 10.71 19.06 -10.18
CA TYR A 133 10.88 17.95 -11.11
C TYR A 133 11.62 18.40 -12.37
N ASN A 134 12.58 17.58 -12.85
CA ASN A 134 13.38 17.85 -14.05
C ASN A 134 13.95 19.28 -14.09
N VAL A 135 14.63 19.69 -13.01
CA VAL A 135 15.35 20.97 -13.00
C VAL A 135 16.54 20.86 -13.95
N ASP A 136 16.51 21.65 -15.01
CA ASP A 136 17.55 21.76 -16.05
C ASP A 136 17.80 23.25 -16.31
N GLU A 137 18.72 23.85 -15.53
CA GLU A 137 18.96 25.29 -15.54
C GLU A 137 19.71 25.77 -16.80
N ASP A 138 20.47 24.89 -17.45
CA ASP A 138 21.22 25.21 -18.66
C ASP A 138 20.47 24.84 -19.97
N SER A 139 19.33 24.15 -19.84
CA SER A 139 18.45 23.67 -20.91
C SER A 139 19.15 22.73 -21.89
N ASN A 140 20.06 21.88 -21.41
CA ASN A 140 20.78 20.91 -22.24
C ASN A 140 20.02 19.59 -22.45
N GLY A 141 18.89 19.40 -21.76
CA GLY A 141 18.01 18.24 -21.85
C GLY A 141 18.37 17.09 -20.90
N VAL A 142 19.29 17.30 -19.95
CA VAL A 142 19.62 16.42 -18.83
C VAL A 142 19.28 17.19 -17.55
N ALA A 143 18.66 16.54 -16.58
CA ALA A 143 18.38 17.20 -15.31
C ALA A 143 19.69 17.48 -14.57
N ASP A 144 19.82 18.67 -13.97
CA ASP A 144 21.06 19.13 -13.32
C ASP A 144 21.53 18.13 -12.25
N TRP A 145 20.61 17.45 -11.55
CA TRP A 145 20.98 16.47 -10.52
C TRP A 145 21.74 15.25 -11.06
N GLU A 146 21.59 14.94 -12.35
CA GLU A 146 22.26 13.84 -13.05
C GLU A 146 23.67 14.20 -13.53
N GLU A 147 24.02 15.49 -13.59
CA GLU A 147 25.30 15.94 -14.17
C GLU A 147 26.14 16.87 -13.29
N ASP A 148 25.50 17.65 -12.42
CA ASP A 148 26.21 18.51 -11.49
C ASP A 148 26.96 17.68 -10.44
N THR A 149 28.10 18.20 -10.01
CA THR A 149 28.85 17.61 -8.90
C THR A 149 28.14 17.94 -7.59
N ILE A 150 27.58 16.93 -6.93
CA ILE A 150 26.74 17.07 -5.73
C ILE A 150 27.37 16.32 -4.57
N GLU A 151 27.40 16.97 -3.41
CA GLU A 151 27.90 16.39 -2.16
C GLU A 151 26.73 16.27 -1.17
N LEU A 152 26.31 15.05 -0.87
CA LEU A 152 25.26 14.74 0.10
C LEU A 152 25.87 14.32 1.45
N SER A 153 25.22 14.74 2.52
CA SER A 153 25.49 14.31 3.90
C SER A 153 24.29 13.56 4.45
N MET A 154 24.53 12.41 5.06
CA MET A 154 23.47 11.55 5.61
C MET A 154 23.77 11.14 7.06
N GLY A 155 22.79 11.34 7.94
CA GLY A 155 22.88 10.98 9.36
C GLY A 155 22.02 9.77 9.72
N TRP A 156 22.63 8.65 10.12
CA TRP A 156 21.91 7.47 10.63
C TRP A 156 22.75 6.65 11.62
N SER A 157 22.07 5.89 12.47
CA SER A 157 22.68 5.10 13.55
C SER A 157 22.63 3.59 13.39
N TYR A 158 21.98 3.10 12.33
CA TYR A 158 21.82 1.68 12.09
C TYR A 158 23.07 1.03 11.52
N TYR A 159 23.39 -0.13 12.11
CA TYR A 159 24.58 -0.92 11.84
C TYR A 159 25.86 -0.11 12.14
N GLU A 160 26.88 -0.72 12.75
CA GLU A 160 28.03 0.02 13.28
C GLU A 160 28.89 0.69 12.17
N ILE A 161 30.18 0.90 12.42
CA ILE A 161 31.14 1.68 11.60
C ILE A 161 30.98 1.45 10.07
N GLU A 162 31.25 2.49 9.27
CA GLU A 162 31.33 2.40 7.80
C GLU A 162 32.24 1.26 7.34
N GLY A 163 31.80 0.49 6.34
CA GLY A 163 32.57 -0.63 5.80
C GLY A 163 31.72 -1.58 4.97
N THR A 164 32.36 -2.62 4.42
CA THR A 164 31.72 -3.63 3.56
C THR A 164 30.64 -4.45 4.26
N ASP A 165 30.67 -4.48 5.59
CA ASP A 165 29.72 -5.26 6.39
C ASP A 165 28.53 -4.39 6.85
N ASN A 166 28.57 -3.07 6.61
CA ASN A 166 27.44 -2.19 6.83
C ASN A 166 26.55 -2.20 5.58
N PRO A 167 25.33 -2.78 5.65
CA PRO A 167 24.48 -2.99 4.47
C PRO A 167 23.90 -1.68 3.93
N VAL A 168 23.62 -0.69 4.79
CA VAL A 168 23.14 0.64 4.37
C VAL A 168 24.24 1.34 3.59
N TRP A 169 25.46 1.34 4.13
CA TRP A 169 26.59 1.96 3.46
C TRP A 169 26.93 1.26 2.14
N SER A 170 26.89 -0.07 2.11
CA SER A 170 27.12 -0.84 0.88
C SER A 170 26.10 -0.50 -0.21
N SER A 171 24.82 -0.29 0.15
CA SER A 171 23.80 0.18 -0.80
C SER A 171 24.07 1.61 -1.29
N ILE A 172 24.50 2.51 -0.41
CA ILE A 172 24.91 3.88 -0.77
C ILE A 172 26.12 3.86 -1.71
N GLN A 173 27.06 2.92 -1.54
CA GLN A 173 28.19 2.77 -2.46
C GLN A 173 27.73 2.35 -3.86
N LYS A 174 26.77 1.42 -3.96
CA LYS A 174 26.17 1.06 -5.25
C LYS A 174 25.46 2.24 -5.90
N PHE A 175 24.78 3.09 -5.13
CA PHE A 175 24.20 4.34 -5.64
C PHE A 175 25.29 5.26 -6.23
N MET A 176 26.40 5.49 -5.51
CA MET A 176 27.51 6.32 -6.02
C MET A 176 28.23 5.70 -7.23
N GLU A 177 28.17 4.38 -7.41
CA GLU A 177 28.68 3.71 -8.62
C GLU A 177 27.81 4.02 -9.85
N VAL A 178 26.49 4.09 -9.67
CA VAL A 178 25.51 4.45 -10.72
C VAL A 178 25.53 5.96 -11.01
N TYR A 179 25.65 6.78 -9.97
CA TYR A 179 25.64 8.25 -10.04
C TYR A 179 27.01 8.82 -9.61
N PRO A 180 28.05 8.75 -10.47
CA PRO A 180 29.41 9.14 -10.10
C PRO A 180 29.60 10.65 -9.92
N ASN A 181 28.61 11.47 -10.28
CA ASN A 181 28.56 12.90 -10.02
C ASN A 181 28.13 13.22 -8.57
N ILE A 182 27.57 12.25 -7.85
CA ILE A 182 27.10 12.41 -6.47
C ILE A 182 28.06 11.71 -5.51
N THR A 183 28.60 12.46 -4.56
CA THR A 183 29.34 11.92 -3.42
C THR A 183 28.43 11.92 -2.19
N VAL A 184 28.36 10.81 -1.47
CA VAL A 184 27.63 10.71 -0.20
C VAL A 184 28.62 10.55 0.95
N THR A 185 28.41 11.27 2.04
CA THR A 185 29.19 11.19 3.27
C THR A 185 28.29 10.88 4.46
N ARG A 186 28.74 10.04 5.39
CA ARG A 186 28.04 9.86 6.66
C ARG A 186 28.40 11.00 7.61
N ASP A 187 27.40 11.54 8.27
CA ASP A 187 27.61 12.47 9.36
C ASP A 187 27.85 11.72 10.67
N GLU A 188 29.09 11.75 11.15
CA GLU A 188 29.55 11.02 12.34
C GLU A 188 28.78 11.39 13.62
N ARG A 189 28.17 12.58 13.68
CA ARG A 189 27.40 13.05 14.86
C ARG A 189 26.16 12.20 15.10
N PHE A 190 25.63 11.54 14.07
CA PHE A 190 24.36 10.81 14.11
C PHE A 190 24.52 9.29 14.16
N THR A 191 25.69 8.78 14.55
CA THR A 191 26.06 7.37 14.43
C THR A 191 25.60 6.46 15.57
N THR A 192 25.65 6.89 16.83
CA THR A 192 25.10 6.17 18.01
C THR A 192 25.37 6.97 19.29
N GLY A 193 24.78 6.53 20.41
CA GLY A 193 25.21 6.96 21.75
C GLY A 193 24.66 8.31 22.21
N TRP A 194 23.47 8.70 21.74
CA TRP A 194 22.82 9.95 22.14
C TRP A 194 22.41 9.91 23.62
N GLU A 195 22.78 10.94 24.37
CA GLU A 195 22.31 11.15 25.74
C GLU A 195 20.78 11.31 25.74
N ASP A 196 20.06 10.60 26.60
CA ASP A 196 18.58 10.57 26.63
C ASP A 196 17.88 9.97 25.40
N GLY A 197 18.59 9.12 24.62
CA GLY A 197 17.99 8.34 23.53
C GLY A 197 17.44 9.20 22.39
N ASP A 198 16.21 8.91 21.96
CA ASP A 198 15.56 9.62 20.83
C ASP A 198 15.37 11.13 21.09
N ASN A 199 15.20 11.54 22.36
CA ASN A 199 15.12 12.95 22.71
C ASN A 199 16.49 13.64 22.51
N GLY A 200 17.59 12.95 22.82
CA GLY A 200 18.94 13.43 22.54
C GLY A 200 19.22 13.61 21.06
N LEU A 201 18.78 12.65 20.24
CA LEU A 201 18.86 12.76 18.79
C LEU A 201 18.09 13.98 18.27
N LEU A 202 16.86 14.17 18.74
CA LEU A 202 16.03 15.32 18.36
C LEU A 202 16.72 16.65 18.71
N LEU A 203 17.27 16.78 19.92
CA LEU A 203 17.99 17.99 20.36
C LEU A 203 19.26 18.25 19.54
N LEU A 204 20.00 17.19 19.18
CA LEU A 204 21.17 17.28 18.32
C LEU A 204 20.79 17.78 16.92
N GLN A 205 19.70 17.26 16.35
CA GLN A 205 19.19 17.70 15.04
C GLN A 205 18.66 19.12 15.07
N GLU A 206 17.95 19.52 16.12
CA GLU A 206 17.50 20.90 16.33
C GLU A 206 18.68 21.87 16.37
N SER A 207 19.73 21.52 17.13
CA SER A 207 20.95 22.32 17.20
C SER A 207 21.62 22.42 15.83
N ALA A 208 21.71 21.30 15.10
CA ALA A 208 22.28 21.28 13.75
C ALA A 208 21.48 22.13 12.76
N LEU A 209 20.13 22.13 12.85
CA LEU A 209 19.27 23.00 12.03
C LEU A 209 19.57 24.47 12.28
N LEU A 210 19.63 24.90 13.55
CA LEU A 210 19.94 26.28 13.94
C LEU A 210 21.32 26.73 13.47
N GLU A 211 22.28 25.80 13.42
CA GLU A 211 23.64 26.03 12.93
C GLU A 211 23.75 25.98 11.40
N GLY A 212 22.68 25.61 10.68
CA GLY A 212 22.70 25.39 9.23
C GLY A 212 23.56 24.19 8.82
N SER A 213 23.71 23.21 9.72
CA SER A 213 24.53 22.01 9.55
C SER A 213 23.74 20.70 9.67
N LEU A 214 22.41 20.74 9.68
CA LEU A 214 21.58 19.52 9.66
C LEU A 214 21.91 18.73 8.37
N PRO A 215 22.19 17.41 8.46
CA PRO A 215 22.48 16.60 7.27
C PRO A 215 21.37 16.68 6.24
N ASP A 216 21.72 16.54 4.96
CA ASP A 216 20.75 16.61 3.85
C ASP A 216 19.65 15.55 4.02
N ILE A 217 20.04 14.36 4.49
CA ILE A 217 19.14 13.24 4.81
C ILE A 217 19.41 12.79 6.24
N TYR A 218 18.38 12.57 7.05
CA TYR A 218 18.55 12.08 8.41
C TYR A 218 17.44 11.13 8.84
N PHE A 219 17.78 10.25 9.79
CA PHE A 219 16.82 9.42 10.51
C PHE A 219 16.37 10.10 11.81
N ASN A 220 15.07 10.03 12.12
CA ASN A 220 14.56 10.31 13.47
C ASN A 220 13.24 9.54 13.72
N PRO A 221 13.07 8.84 14.86
CA PRO A 221 11.83 8.13 15.18
C PRO A 221 10.69 9.03 15.71
N LYS A 222 10.93 10.33 15.92
CA LYS A 222 10.00 11.35 16.45
C LYS A 222 9.48 12.28 15.34
N ALA A 223 8.65 11.71 14.49
CA ALA A 223 8.14 12.33 13.27
C ALA A 223 7.36 13.62 13.49
N ALA A 224 6.41 13.60 14.44
CA ALA A 224 5.60 14.77 14.76
C ALA A 224 6.48 15.93 15.24
N GLU A 225 7.49 15.63 16.07
CA GLU A 225 8.37 16.62 16.66
C GLU A 225 9.37 17.21 15.66
N THR A 226 9.91 16.41 14.73
CA THR A 226 10.77 16.94 13.67
C THR A 226 9.99 17.86 12.71
N TYR A 227 8.74 17.50 12.41
CA TYR A 227 7.83 18.34 11.62
C TYR A 227 7.52 19.67 12.32
N ASP A 228 7.05 19.62 13.57
CA ASP A 228 6.64 20.83 14.32
C ASP A 228 7.83 21.77 14.57
N LYS A 229 9.07 21.25 14.63
CA LYS A 229 10.32 22.04 14.71
C LYS A 229 10.83 22.54 13.36
N GLY A 230 10.12 22.29 12.27
CA GLY A 230 10.46 22.78 10.93
C GLY A 230 11.74 22.16 10.35
N MET A 231 12.07 20.93 10.73
CA MET A 231 13.30 20.25 10.28
C MET A 231 13.14 19.56 8.93
N THR A 232 11.91 19.24 8.52
CA THR A 232 11.60 18.39 7.37
C THR A 232 11.28 19.22 6.13
N LEU A 233 11.84 18.84 4.98
CA LEU A 233 11.36 19.28 3.66
C LEU A 233 10.06 18.51 3.32
N ASP A 234 9.07 19.20 2.74
CA ASP A 234 7.85 18.55 2.26
C ASP A 234 8.15 17.66 1.05
N LEU A 235 7.95 16.35 1.21
CA LEU A 235 8.22 15.35 0.19
C LEU A 235 7.05 15.17 -0.81
N ASN A 236 5.91 15.82 -0.59
CA ASN A 236 4.72 15.68 -1.46
C ASN A 236 5.03 15.92 -2.94
N PRO A 237 5.75 17.00 -3.35
CA PRO A 237 6.04 17.22 -4.76
C PRO A 237 6.83 16.06 -5.38
N TYR A 238 7.88 15.61 -4.70
CA TYR A 238 8.77 14.53 -5.16
C TYR A 238 8.02 13.20 -5.31
N ILE A 239 7.21 12.84 -4.32
CA ILE A 239 6.38 11.62 -4.36
C ILE A 239 5.34 11.69 -5.47
N ARG A 240 4.72 12.85 -5.70
CA ARG A 240 3.69 13.01 -6.74
C ARG A 240 4.25 12.99 -8.16
N THR A 241 5.53 13.34 -8.35
CA THR A 241 6.18 13.38 -9.68
C THR A 241 6.95 12.12 -10.03
N ASP A 242 7.19 11.24 -9.06
CA ASP A 242 7.87 9.97 -9.27
C ASP A 242 6.88 8.86 -9.68
N GLU A 243 7.29 8.07 -10.68
CA GLU A 243 6.47 7.00 -11.25
C GLU A 243 6.43 5.77 -10.36
N GLU A 244 7.55 5.42 -9.73
CA GLU A 244 7.63 4.26 -8.84
C GLU A 244 6.91 4.52 -7.51
N ALA A 245 6.88 5.78 -7.07
CA ALA A 245 6.12 6.22 -5.91
C ALA A 245 4.61 5.97 -6.04
N GLN A 246 4.08 5.84 -7.26
CA GLN A 246 2.66 5.45 -7.48
C GLN A 246 2.34 4.05 -6.95
N MET A 247 3.36 3.21 -6.73
CA MET A 247 3.23 1.86 -6.22
C MET A 247 3.47 1.77 -4.70
N ILE A 248 3.76 2.88 -4.02
CA ILE A 248 3.83 2.92 -2.55
C ILE A 248 2.43 2.62 -1.99
N THR A 249 2.37 1.73 -1.00
CA THR A 249 1.10 1.26 -0.45
C THR A 249 0.35 2.35 0.34
N PRO A 250 -0.99 2.32 0.35
CA PRO A 250 -1.79 3.35 1.02
C PRO A 250 -1.47 3.56 2.50
N ASN A 251 -1.22 2.48 3.26
CA ASN A 251 -0.89 2.60 4.68
C ASN A 251 0.51 3.20 4.91
N ALA A 252 1.47 2.92 4.02
CA ALA A 252 2.77 3.58 4.06
C ALA A 252 2.63 5.08 3.75
N LEU A 253 1.89 5.45 2.68
CA LEU A 253 1.60 6.86 2.35
C LEU A 253 0.92 7.59 3.52
N ALA A 254 -0.03 6.95 4.21
CA ALA A 254 -0.68 7.54 5.38
C ALA A 254 0.31 7.77 6.55
N GLY A 255 1.30 6.88 6.73
CA GLY A 255 2.37 7.07 7.73
C GLY A 255 3.39 8.15 7.34
N MET A 256 3.55 8.42 6.04
CA MET A 256 4.42 9.48 5.51
C MET A 256 3.81 10.88 5.68
N MET A 257 2.50 10.99 5.83
CA MET A 257 1.81 12.27 6.06
C MET A 257 1.98 12.75 7.50
N THR A 258 2.06 14.06 7.67
CA THR A 258 1.97 14.71 8.98
C THR A 258 0.57 14.53 9.59
N TYR A 259 0.46 14.61 10.92
CA TYR A 259 -0.82 14.45 11.63
C TYR A 259 -1.91 15.44 11.22
N ASP A 260 -1.53 16.58 10.63
CA ASP A 260 -2.46 17.60 10.11
C ASP A 260 -2.71 17.49 8.60
N ASN A 261 -2.16 16.45 7.95
CA ASN A 261 -2.27 16.12 6.54
C ASN A 261 -1.80 17.23 5.59
N ARG A 262 -0.75 17.97 5.97
CA ARG A 262 -0.23 19.07 5.13
C ARG A 262 1.00 18.70 4.32
N GLU A 263 1.92 17.96 4.91
CA GLU A 263 3.23 17.67 4.31
C GLU A 263 3.52 16.17 4.41
N MET A 264 4.37 15.68 3.53
CA MET A 264 5.02 14.38 3.72
C MET A 264 6.38 14.60 4.38
N TRP A 265 6.58 14.03 5.56
CA TRP A 265 7.70 14.36 6.45
C TRP A 265 8.91 13.42 6.26
N GLY A 266 8.70 12.22 5.73
CA GLY A 266 9.73 11.20 5.60
C GLY A 266 9.24 9.98 4.82
N ILE A 267 10.17 9.12 4.42
CA ILE A 267 9.90 7.89 3.67
C ILE A 267 10.38 6.70 4.50
N PRO A 268 9.51 5.68 4.74
CA PRO A 268 9.92 4.46 5.42
C PRO A 268 11.06 3.75 4.69
N TRP A 269 12.13 3.46 5.43
CA TRP A 269 13.32 2.80 4.88
C TRP A 269 13.38 1.30 5.18
N GLN A 270 12.90 0.91 6.36
CA GLN A 270 12.67 -0.49 6.72
C GLN A 270 11.29 -0.63 7.37
N GLY A 271 10.56 -1.67 6.96
CA GLY A 271 9.33 -2.11 7.61
C GLY A 271 9.58 -3.40 8.37
N VAL A 272 9.60 -3.33 9.70
CA VAL A 272 9.81 -4.51 10.54
C VAL A 272 8.56 -4.85 11.35
N GLY A 273 7.82 -5.83 10.85
CA GLY A 273 6.60 -6.35 11.46
C GLY A 273 6.73 -7.81 11.94
N PRO A 274 5.74 -8.29 12.69
CA PRO A 274 5.64 -9.69 13.06
C PRO A 274 5.15 -10.57 11.91
N LEU A 275 5.57 -11.83 11.98
CA LEU A 275 5.14 -12.94 11.14
C LEU A 275 4.56 -14.04 12.04
N VAL A 276 3.54 -14.75 11.54
CA VAL A 276 3.03 -15.93 12.22
C VAL A 276 3.87 -17.14 11.83
N VAL A 277 4.31 -17.91 12.82
CA VAL A 277 5.15 -19.09 12.60
C VAL A 277 4.53 -20.29 13.27
N VAL A 278 4.42 -21.38 12.51
CA VAL A 278 3.81 -22.65 12.94
C VAL A 278 4.88 -23.74 12.95
N ASN A 279 5.00 -24.45 14.06
CA ASN A 279 5.84 -25.64 14.17
C ASN A 279 5.12 -26.85 13.59
N THR A 280 5.34 -27.10 12.30
CA THR A 280 4.66 -28.16 11.54
C THR A 280 5.11 -29.55 11.98
N SER A 281 6.35 -29.70 12.44
CA SER A 281 6.83 -30.98 13.01
C SER A 281 6.11 -31.36 14.30
N LEU A 282 5.80 -30.39 15.17
CA LEU A 282 5.02 -30.60 16.39
C LEU A 282 3.56 -30.95 16.07
N LEU A 283 2.96 -30.28 15.08
CA LEU A 283 1.61 -30.64 14.63
C LEU A 283 1.56 -32.09 14.13
N ALA A 284 2.56 -32.50 13.34
CA ALA A 284 2.69 -33.86 12.85
C ALA A 284 2.88 -34.90 13.97
N GLU A 285 3.65 -34.57 15.02
CA GLU A 285 3.84 -35.42 16.22
C GLU A 285 2.48 -35.82 16.84
N TYR A 286 1.53 -34.89 16.88
CA TYR A 286 0.18 -35.10 17.42
C TYR A 286 -0.87 -35.49 16.37
N GLY A 287 -0.46 -35.76 15.13
CA GLY A 287 -1.37 -36.13 14.04
C GLY A 287 -2.31 -35.01 13.59
N LEU A 288 -1.93 -33.75 13.83
CA LEU A 288 -2.65 -32.57 13.39
C LEU A 288 -2.17 -32.15 12.00
N THR A 289 -3.12 -31.70 11.18
CA THR A 289 -2.80 -31.15 9.85
C THR A 289 -2.43 -29.68 10.00
N ALA A 290 -1.39 -29.23 9.30
CA ALA A 290 -1.07 -27.81 9.23
C ALA A 290 -2.22 -27.03 8.57
N PRO A 291 -2.50 -25.78 9.01
CA PRO A 291 -3.53 -24.95 8.40
C PRO A 291 -3.19 -24.58 6.95
N GLY A 292 -4.18 -24.10 6.20
CA GLY A 292 -3.93 -23.40 4.93
C GLY A 292 -3.43 -21.98 5.17
N TYR A 293 -2.90 -21.32 4.14
CA TYR A 293 -2.51 -19.90 4.23
C TYR A 293 -3.71 -18.95 4.24
N ASP A 294 -4.90 -19.42 3.85
CA ASP A 294 -6.19 -18.71 3.90
C ASP A 294 -6.99 -19.02 5.19
N TRP A 295 -6.32 -19.51 6.23
CA TRP A 295 -6.94 -19.85 7.50
C TRP A 295 -7.62 -18.66 8.19
N THR A 296 -8.73 -18.96 8.87
CA THR A 296 -9.54 -18.00 9.63
C THR A 296 -9.15 -17.97 11.10
N TYR A 297 -9.51 -16.90 11.81
CA TYR A 297 -9.33 -16.81 13.26
C TYR A 297 -9.98 -18.00 14.01
N ALA A 298 -11.11 -18.50 13.50
CA ALA A 298 -11.80 -19.66 14.08
C ALA A 298 -11.01 -20.97 13.91
N GLU A 299 -10.34 -21.18 12.77
CA GLU A 299 -9.49 -22.34 12.55
C GLU A 299 -8.21 -22.28 13.39
N TYR A 300 -7.63 -21.08 13.51
CA TYR A 300 -6.53 -20.80 14.42
C TYR A 300 -6.88 -21.16 15.88
N GLU A 301 -8.01 -20.68 16.41
CA GLU A 301 -8.44 -21.01 17.78
C GLU A 301 -8.81 -22.49 17.94
N ALA A 302 -9.39 -23.13 16.91
CA ALA A 302 -9.68 -24.56 16.94
C ALA A 302 -8.41 -25.41 17.07
N LEU A 303 -7.34 -25.04 16.33
CA LEU A 303 -6.03 -25.68 16.46
C LEU A 303 -5.45 -25.49 17.87
N ARG A 304 -5.50 -24.26 18.40
CA ARG A 304 -5.02 -23.96 19.77
C ARG A 304 -5.78 -24.75 20.82
N ALA A 305 -7.10 -24.86 20.71
CA ALA A 305 -7.92 -25.60 21.65
C ALA A 305 -7.57 -27.09 21.72
N VAL A 306 -7.21 -27.72 20.59
CA VAL A 306 -6.77 -29.13 20.57
C VAL A 306 -5.48 -29.29 21.37
N LEU A 307 -4.48 -28.47 21.09
CA LEU A 307 -3.19 -28.50 21.80
C LEU A 307 -3.33 -28.09 23.26
N GLY A 308 -4.28 -27.19 23.56
CA GLY A 308 -4.56 -26.73 24.91
C GLY A 308 -5.18 -27.82 25.76
N ASN A 309 -6.06 -28.64 25.18
CA ASN A 309 -6.56 -29.83 25.85
C ASN A 309 -5.46 -30.86 26.14
N LEU A 310 -4.50 -31.06 25.22
CA LEU A 310 -3.34 -31.92 25.47
C LEU A 310 -2.48 -31.36 26.62
N ASN A 311 -2.19 -30.06 26.58
CA ASN A 311 -1.47 -29.34 27.63
C ASN A 311 -2.15 -29.49 29.00
N THR A 312 -3.47 -29.35 29.09
CA THR A 312 -4.23 -29.50 30.35
C THR A 312 -4.28 -30.95 30.82
N ASN A 313 -4.04 -31.92 29.94
CA ASN A 313 -3.88 -33.34 30.29
C ASN A 313 -2.41 -33.71 30.59
N ASP A 314 -1.63 -32.74 31.09
CA ASP A 314 -0.23 -32.89 31.50
C ASP A 314 0.76 -33.29 30.40
N GLU A 315 0.40 -33.11 29.12
CA GLU A 315 1.37 -33.27 28.03
C GLU A 315 2.29 -32.05 27.95
N CYS A 316 3.57 -32.31 27.65
CA CYS A 316 4.57 -31.27 27.42
C CYS A 316 4.40 -30.66 26.02
N VAL A 317 3.34 -29.88 25.85
CA VAL A 317 2.98 -29.17 24.63
C VAL A 317 2.27 -27.88 25.00
N PHE A 318 2.47 -26.82 24.21
CA PHE A 318 1.85 -25.52 24.41
C PHE A 318 1.22 -25.06 23.09
N PRO A 319 -0.04 -24.58 23.11
CA PRO A 319 -0.67 -24.01 21.92
C PRO A 319 0.15 -22.87 21.32
N GLY A 320 0.73 -22.04 22.19
CA GLY A 320 1.27 -20.74 21.79
C GLY A 320 0.15 -19.73 21.55
N VAL A 321 0.52 -18.52 21.13
CA VAL A 321 -0.42 -17.43 20.85
C VAL A 321 0.18 -16.55 19.76
N ILE A 322 -0.67 -16.06 18.86
CA ILE A 322 -0.30 -14.98 17.95
C ILE A 322 -0.44 -13.71 18.78
N ASP A 323 0.58 -12.86 18.77
CA ASP A 323 0.59 -11.66 19.57
C ASP A 323 -0.32 -10.59 18.95
N PHE A 324 -1.59 -10.59 19.38
CA PHE A 324 -2.56 -9.54 19.06
C PHE A 324 -2.55 -8.40 20.08
N SER A 325 -1.63 -8.36 21.05
CA SER A 325 -1.62 -7.32 22.09
C SER A 325 -1.40 -5.91 21.50
N LEU A 326 -0.57 -5.81 20.46
CA LEU A 326 -0.17 -4.54 19.88
C LEU A 326 -1.15 -3.98 18.85
N PHE A 327 -1.98 -4.81 18.22
CA PHE A 327 -2.86 -4.36 17.12
C PHE A 327 -4.27 -4.96 17.19
N GLY A 328 -4.59 -5.66 18.28
CA GLY A 328 -5.81 -6.41 18.45
C GLY A 328 -7.07 -5.55 18.36
N ALA A 329 -7.02 -4.28 18.76
CA ALA A 329 -8.17 -3.39 18.59
C ALA A 329 -8.53 -3.15 17.10
N ASN A 330 -7.54 -3.08 16.20
CA ASN A 330 -7.81 -3.05 14.76
C ASN A 330 -8.23 -4.44 14.27
N TYR A 331 -7.47 -5.47 14.63
CA TYR A 331 -7.72 -6.84 14.16
C TYR A 331 -9.07 -7.42 14.56
N PHE A 332 -9.59 -7.09 15.75
CA PHE A 332 -10.83 -7.67 16.28
C PHE A 332 -12.04 -6.73 16.14
N ASP A 333 -11.83 -5.42 16.15
CA ASP A 333 -12.89 -4.42 16.24
C ASP A 333 -12.81 -3.32 15.16
N GLY A 334 -11.79 -3.34 14.28
CA GLY A 334 -11.66 -2.38 13.19
C GLY A 334 -11.35 -0.96 13.67
N VAL A 335 -10.78 -0.81 14.88
CA VAL A 335 -10.35 0.51 15.38
C VAL A 335 -9.26 1.07 14.45
N PRO A 336 -9.41 2.28 13.89
CA PRO A 336 -8.44 2.86 12.95
C PRO A 336 -7.03 2.94 13.54
N GLY A 337 -6.06 2.32 12.87
CA GLY A 337 -4.70 2.11 13.36
C GLY A 337 -4.64 1.07 14.49
N GLY A 338 -5.44 1.25 15.54
CA GLY A 338 -5.70 0.30 16.63
C GLY A 338 -4.47 -0.11 17.45
N TYR A 339 -3.36 0.61 17.32
CA TYR A 339 -2.09 0.25 17.95
C TYR A 339 -2.20 0.37 19.47
N LYS A 340 -2.08 -0.74 20.19
CA LYS A 340 -2.32 -0.87 21.64
C LYS A 340 -3.70 -0.30 22.06
N GLY A 341 -4.68 -0.27 21.16
CA GLY A 341 -6.00 0.36 21.36
C GLY A 341 -6.07 1.87 21.13
N TYR A 342 -5.01 2.48 20.59
CA TYR A 342 -5.04 3.87 20.14
C TYR A 342 -5.81 4.00 18.82
N ASN A 343 -6.76 4.91 18.79
CA ASN A 343 -7.52 5.30 17.61
C ASN A 343 -6.89 6.54 16.99
N ILE A 344 -6.34 6.40 15.78
CA ILE A 344 -5.60 7.48 15.10
C ILE A 344 -6.51 8.63 14.65
N GLU A 345 -7.79 8.36 14.40
CA GLU A 345 -8.74 9.38 13.96
C GLU A 345 -9.18 10.27 15.12
N THR A 346 -9.43 9.68 16.29
CA THR A 346 -9.78 10.43 17.51
C THR A 346 -8.56 10.91 18.27
N GLN A 347 -7.37 10.43 17.92
CA GLN A 347 -6.10 10.66 18.60
C GLN A 347 -6.16 10.34 20.10
N ARG A 348 -6.85 9.26 20.46
CA ARG A 348 -7.11 8.83 21.85
C ARG A 348 -7.14 7.31 21.92
N PHE A 349 -6.84 6.76 23.09
CA PHE A 349 -7.13 5.35 23.38
C PHE A 349 -8.65 5.14 23.44
N ASP A 350 -9.14 4.10 22.77
CA ASP A 350 -10.56 3.78 22.59
C ASP A 350 -10.81 2.29 22.92
N PHE A 351 -10.58 1.95 24.18
CA PHE A 351 -10.86 0.62 24.73
C PHE A 351 -12.36 0.36 24.90
N ALA A 352 -13.15 1.42 25.04
CA ALA A 352 -14.61 1.34 25.04
C ALA A 352 -15.16 0.66 23.77
N SER A 353 -14.56 0.95 22.61
CA SER A 353 -14.95 0.36 21.32
C SER A 353 -14.28 -0.98 21.02
N ALA A 354 -13.16 -1.29 21.67
CA ALA A 354 -12.36 -2.51 21.46
C ALA A 354 -12.89 -3.74 22.23
N THR A 355 -14.17 -4.09 22.05
CA THR A 355 -14.86 -5.11 22.86
C THR A 355 -14.43 -6.56 22.57
N ASN A 356 -14.20 -6.89 21.30
CA ASN A 356 -13.72 -8.22 20.91
C ASN A 356 -12.25 -8.39 21.28
N TYR A 357 -11.44 -7.34 21.16
CA TYR A 357 -10.07 -7.31 21.67
C TYR A 357 -10.03 -7.55 23.18
N GLY A 358 -10.88 -6.86 23.94
CA GLY A 358 -11.03 -7.10 25.38
C GLY A 358 -11.43 -8.54 25.70
N THR A 359 -12.34 -9.12 24.92
CA THR A 359 -12.75 -10.54 25.04
C THR A 359 -11.58 -11.49 24.74
N TRP A 360 -10.75 -11.19 23.76
CA TRP A 360 -9.54 -11.94 23.47
C TRP A 360 -8.55 -11.90 24.65
N LEU A 361 -8.25 -10.72 25.21
CA LEU A 361 -7.37 -10.61 26.38
C LEU A 361 -7.89 -11.41 27.59
N GLN A 362 -9.20 -11.43 27.81
CA GLN A 362 -9.83 -12.25 28.87
C GLN A 362 -9.66 -13.75 28.63
N THR A 363 -9.78 -14.20 27.37
CA THR A 363 -9.53 -15.58 26.99
C THR A 363 -8.07 -15.95 27.30
N VAL A 364 -7.13 -15.11 26.88
CA VAL A 364 -5.69 -15.32 27.15
C VAL A 364 -5.37 -15.31 28.65
N ALA A 365 -6.03 -14.45 29.44
CA ALA A 365 -5.93 -14.49 30.91
C ALA A 365 -6.41 -15.83 31.50
N THR A 366 -7.50 -16.38 30.98
CA THR A 366 -8.05 -17.68 31.41
C THR A 366 -7.17 -18.85 31.00
N GLU A 367 -6.59 -18.78 29.81
CA GLU A 367 -5.62 -19.76 29.29
C GLU A 367 -4.32 -19.77 30.12
N ALA A 368 -3.86 -18.60 30.58
CA ALA A 368 -2.73 -18.47 31.50
C ALA A 368 -2.95 -19.25 32.80
N ILE A 369 -4.14 -19.09 33.41
CA ILE A 369 -4.54 -19.86 34.62
C ILE A 369 -4.54 -21.36 34.34
N SER A 370 -4.88 -21.76 33.12
CA SER A 370 -4.93 -23.16 32.68
C SER A 370 -3.55 -23.73 32.29
N GLY A 371 -2.49 -22.93 32.35
CA GLY A 371 -1.11 -23.34 32.06
C GLY A 371 -0.78 -23.47 30.57
N TRP A 372 -1.55 -22.82 29.70
CA TRP A 372 -1.35 -22.85 28.24
C TRP A 372 -0.18 -21.98 27.77
N HIS A 373 0.24 -21.01 28.58
CA HIS A 373 1.36 -20.12 28.28
C HIS A 373 2.55 -20.49 29.15
N PHE A 374 3.63 -20.93 28.51
CA PHE A 374 4.82 -21.42 29.19
C PHE A 374 5.37 -20.43 30.23
N TYR A 375 5.48 -19.14 29.86
CA TYR A 375 6.06 -18.12 30.75
C TYR A 375 5.11 -17.61 31.85
N ASP A 376 3.81 -17.92 31.78
CA ASP A 376 2.87 -17.67 32.88
C ASP A 376 2.98 -18.73 34.00
N LEU A 377 3.66 -19.85 33.74
CA LEU A 377 3.92 -20.88 34.74
C LEU A 377 5.15 -20.54 35.58
N GLU A 378 5.01 -20.76 36.89
CA GLU A 378 6.14 -20.76 37.82
C GLU A 378 7.24 -21.72 37.34
N GLU A 379 8.51 -21.38 37.60
CA GLU A 379 9.67 -22.16 37.12
C GLU A 379 9.58 -23.65 37.52
N THR A 380 9.15 -23.93 38.75
CA THR A 380 8.96 -25.31 39.22
C THR A 380 7.86 -26.06 38.47
N ALA A 381 6.75 -25.39 38.12
CA ALA A 381 5.67 -25.98 37.35
C ALA A 381 6.09 -26.21 35.89
N ARG A 382 6.89 -25.31 35.30
CA ARG A 382 7.49 -25.51 33.97
C ARG A 382 8.38 -26.75 33.94
N GLU A 383 9.28 -26.89 34.91
CA GLU A 383 10.18 -28.04 34.98
C GLU A 383 9.44 -29.36 35.25
N GLU A 384 8.36 -29.34 36.05
CA GLU A 384 7.51 -30.52 36.25
C GLU A 384 6.78 -30.92 34.96
N LYS A 385 6.22 -29.94 34.24
CA LYS A 385 5.46 -30.17 33.01
C LYS A 385 6.34 -30.56 31.82
N CYS A 386 7.49 -29.91 31.70
CA CYS A 386 8.41 -30.05 30.57
C CYS A 386 9.87 -30.07 31.05
N PRO A 387 10.34 -31.21 31.62
CA PRO A 387 11.69 -31.28 32.19
C PRO A 387 12.79 -30.95 31.18
N GLY A 388 13.71 -30.05 31.57
CA GLY A 388 14.86 -29.66 30.75
C GLY A 388 14.55 -28.74 29.57
N ILE A 389 13.32 -28.22 29.46
CA ILE A 389 12.93 -27.23 28.45
C ILE A 389 12.99 -25.84 29.07
N ALA A 390 13.94 -25.01 28.60
CA ALA A 390 14.07 -23.62 29.06
C ALA A 390 13.19 -22.63 28.27
N ASP A 391 12.90 -22.94 27.01
CA ASP A 391 12.07 -22.14 26.09
C ASP A 391 11.18 -23.12 25.31
N SER A 392 9.86 -22.91 25.39
CA SER A 392 8.90 -23.82 24.76
C SER A 392 8.96 -23.83 23.23
N TRP A 393 9.37 -22.73 22.58
CA TRP A 393 9.50 -22.66 21.13
C TRP A 393 10.75 -23.40 20.66
N VAL A 394 11.89 -22.98 21.17
CA VAL A 394 13.21 -23.51 20.81
C VAL A 394 13.38 -24.96 21.30
N GLY A 395 12.61 -25.37 22.31
CA GLY A 395 12.44 -26.77 22.72
C GLY A 395 11.52 -27.60 21.82
N GLY A 396 10.91 -27.01 20.81
CA GLY A 396 9.98 -27.66 19.88
C GLY A 396 8.64 -28.05 20.51
N LYS A 397 8.25 -27.42 21.63
CA LYS A 397 7.04 -27.75 22.41
C LYS A 397 5.92 -26.72 22.30
N ARG A 398 6.13 -25.63 21.57
CA ARG A 398 5.11 -24.61 21.26
C ARG A 398 4.73 -24.68 19.79
N ALA A 399 3.43 -24.73 19.50
CA ALA A 399 2.96 -24.90 18.13
C ALA A 399 2.91 -23.61 17.32
N ILE A 400 2.44 -22.52 17.93
CA ILE A 400 2.30 -21.23 17.25
C ILE A 400 3.16 -20.18 17.94
N ASN A 401 3.83 -19.35 17.15
CA ASN A 401 4.60 -18.23 17.65
C ASN A 401 4.44 -17.00 16.76
N THR A 402 4.75 -15.84 17.33
CA THR A 402 4.98 -14.60 16.60
C THR A 402 6.49 -14.37 16.52
N MET A 403 6.99 -14.05 15.33
CA MET A 403 8.40 -13.80 15.08
C MET A 403 8.55 -12.48 14.34
N TYR A 404 9.35 -11.56 14.86
CA TYR A 404 9.61 -10.32 14.16
C TYR A 404 10.62 -10.53 13.03
N LEU A 405 10.45 -9.78 11.94
CA LEU A 405 11.33 -9.90 10.77
C LEU A 405 12.80 -9.59 11.12
N TYR A 406 13.09 -8.71 12.08
CA TYR A 406 14.48 -8.49 12.54
C TYR A 406 15.10 -9.71 13.27
N GLU A 407 14.29 -10.58 13.87
CA GLU A 407 14.71 -11.80 14.57
C GLU A 407 14.69 -13.06 13.68
N PHE A 408 14.14 -12.92 12.46
CA PHE A 408 13.77 -14.02 11.59
C PHE A 408 14.93 -14.97 11.30
N ASN A 409 16.09 -14.42 10.92
CA ASN A 409 17.29 -15.22 10.66
C ASN A 409 17.66 -16.09 11.87
N ALA A 410 17.82 -15.48 13.05
CA ALA A 410 18.25 -16.20 14.24
C ALA A 410 17.25 -17.28 14.67
N LYS A 411 15.95 -16.96 14.65
CA LYS A 411 14.91 -17.87 15.16
C LYS A 411 14.62 -19.04 14.22
N VAL A 412 14.67 -18.83 12.90
CA VAL A 412 14.56 -19.93 11.93
C VAL A 412 15.77 -20.85 12.07
N ASN A 413 16.99 -20.30 12.09
CA ASN A 413 18.23 -21.07 12.30
C ASN A 413 18.18 -21.90 13.59
N GLU A 414 17.71 -21.31 14.69
CA GLU A 414 17.60 -21.98 15.99
C GLU A 414 16.64 -23.18 15.98
N MET A 415 15.53 -23.10 15.23
CA MET A 415 14.58 -24.21 15.09
C MET A 415 15.09 -25.30 14.15
N VAL A 416 15.54 -24.91 12.94
CA VAL A 416 15.94 -25.85 11.88
C VAL A 416 17.21 -26.62 12.27
N SER A 417 18.18 -25.96 12.91
CA SER A 417 19.41 -26.64 13.39
C SER A 417 19.14 -27.71 14.46
N ARG A 418 17.98 -27.64 15.14
CA ARG A 418 17.51 -28.65 16.10
C ARG A 418 16.66 -29.74 15.46
N GLY A 419 16.44 -29.69 14.15
CA GLY A 419 15.68 -30.67 13.39
C GLY A 419 14.17 -30.49 13.46
N PHE A 420 13.69 -29.28 13.78
CA PHE A 420 12.27 -28.96 13.72
C PHE A 420 11.92 -28.34 12.38
N ASP A 421 10.81 -28.82 11.80
CA ASP A 421 10.18 -28.18 10.65
C ASP A 421 9.20 -27.11 11.13
N ILE A 422 9.33 -25.92 10.54
CA ILE A 422 8.44 -24.77 10.78
C ILE A 422 7.96 -24.23 9.44
N ASP A 423 6.90 -23.44 9.47
CA ASP A 423 6.38 -22.74 8.30
C ASP A 423 5.82 -21.36 8.70
N ILE A 424 5.82 -20.42 7.76
CA ILE A 424 5.40 -19.03 7.94
C ILE A 424 4.01 -18.85 7.37
N TYR A 425 3.17 -18.12 8.08
CA TYR A 425 1.78 -17.88 7.69
C TYR A 425 1.48 -16.37 7.68
N PRO A 426 0.58 -15.92 6.79
CA PRO A 426 -0.10 -14.66 7.00
C PRO A 426 -0.91 -14.72 8.30
N TYR A 427 -1.24 -13.54 8.82
CA TYR A 427 -2.22 -13.46 9.89
C TYR A 427 -3.54 -14.13 9.45
N PRO A 428 -4.18 -14.91 10.34
CA PRO A 428 -5.47 -15.50 10.01
C PRO A 428 -6.50 -14.42 9.67
N GLU A 429 -7.51 -14.76 8.88
CA GLU A 429 -8.59 -13.83 8.56
C GLU A 429 -9.27 -13.35 9.86
N ALA A 430 -9.33 -12.04 10.03
CA ALA A 430 -9.94 -11.38 11.16
C ALA A 430 -11.41 -11.79 11.32
N PRO A 431 -11.90 -11.89 12.56
CA PRO A 431 -13.32 -12.15 12.79
C PRO A 431 -14.19 -10.98 12.34
N THR A 432 -15.50 -11.22 12.23
CA THR A 432 -16.46 -10.18 11.82
C THR A 432 -16.36 -8.93 12.68
N GLY A 433 -16.15 -7.79 12.03
CA GLY A 433 -15.98 -6.48 12.67
C GLY A 433 -14.53 -6.03 12.77
N GLY A 434 -13.57 -6.95 12.55
CA GLY A 434 -12.14 -6.66 12.51
C GLY A 434 -11.56 -6.52 11.10
N GLU A 435 -10.27 -6.20 11.04
CA GLU A 435 -9.51 -6.04 9.80
C GLU A 435 -8.26 -6.93 9.79
N THR A 436 -8.10 -7.73 8.72
CA THR A 436 -6.89 -8.54 8.54
C THR A 436 -5.75 -7.65 8.05
N ALA A 437 -4.90 -7.22 8.96
CA ALA A 437 -3.70 -6.45 8.66
C ALA A 437 -2.50 -7.00 9.45
N THR A 438 -1.30 -6.74 8.95
CA THR A 438 -0.09 -6.78 9.79
C THR A 438 0.24 -5.36 10.21
N PHE A 439 1.00 -5.21 11.30
CA PHE A 439 1.54 -3.92 11.71
C PHE A 439 3.05 -3.92 11.56
N THR A 440 3.64 -2.74 11.47
CA THR A 440 5.08 -2.64 11.27
C THR A 440 5.65 -1.40 11.96
N TYR A 441 6.87 -1.56 12.47
CA TYR A 441 7.69 -0.41 12.83
C TYR A 441 8.38 0.07 11.55
N HIS A 442 7.95 1.25 11.09
CA HIS A 442 8.66 1.99 10.05
C HIS A 442 9.67 2.93 10.68
N ASP A 443 10.93 2.76 10.32
CA ASP A 443 11.94 3.80 10.48
C ASP A 443 11.98 4.64 9.22
N TYR A 444 12.13 5.95 9.36
CA TYR A 444 11.96 6.89 8.24
C TYR A 444 13.24 7.67 7.98
N TYR A 445 13.53 7.91 6.71
CA TYR A 445 14.45 8.96 6.30
C TYR A 445 13.67 10.23 5.96
N SER A 446 14.11 11.33 6.53
CA SER A 446 13.61 12.68 6.23
C SER A 446 14.67 13.47 5.49
N MET A 447 14.21 14.41 4.65
CA MET A 447 15.07 15.40 4.01
C MET A 447 15.08 16.69 4.84
N SER A 448 16.25 17.31 4.95
CA SER A 448 16.42 18.56 5.69
C SER A 448 15.74 19.73 5.02
N LYS A 449 15.06 20.56 5.83
CA LYS A 449 14.49 21.85 5.40
C LYS A 449 15.52 22.76 4.73
N LEU A 450 16.81 22.61 5.06
CA LEU A 450 17.88 23.40 4.46
C LEU A 450 18.01 23.18 2.94
N LEU A 451 17.49 22.07 2.41
CA LEU A 451 17.47 21.77 0.98
C LEU A 451 16.47 22.62 0.17
N GLU A 452 15.54 23.35 0.81
CA GLU A 452 14.63 24.25 0.08
C GLU A 452 15.35 25.31 -0.77
N ALA A 453 16.57 25.68 -0.36
CA ALA A 453 17.38 26.65 -1.06
C ALA A 453 18.13 26.07 -2.27
N ASP A 454 18.19 24.74 -2.40
CA ASP A 454 18.96 24.02 -3.40
C ASP A 454 18.16 22.81 -3.91
N ARG A 455 17.24 23.09 -4.84
CA ARG A 455 16.34 22.11 -5.45
C ARG A 455 17.05 20.99 -6.21
N VAL A 456 18.21 21.27 -6.81
CA VAL A 456 19.02 20.28 -7.55
C VAL A 456 19.59 19.28 -6.55
N LYS A 457 20.16 19.78 -5.46
CA LYS A 457 20.62 18.93 -4.35
C LYS A 457 19.47 18.18 -3.67
N ALA A 458 18.31 18.82 -3.53
CA ALA A 458 17.12 18.20 -2.97
C ALA A 458 16.65 17.00 -3.81
N GLU A 459 16.59 17.14 -5.13
CA GLU A 459 16.27 16.03 -6.03
C GLU A 459 17.27 14.88 -5.90
N ALA A 460 18.58 15.18 -5.90
CA ALA A 460 19.62 14.15 -5.68
C ALA A 460 19.45 13.41 -4.33
N ALA A 461 19.09 14.14 -3.27
CA ALA A 461 18.80 13.54 -1.96
C ALA A 461 17.53 12.68 -1.98
N PHE A 462 16.48 13.11 -2.69
CA PHE A 462 15.28 12.30 -2.90
C PHE A 462 15.59 11.00 -3.65
N GLN A 463 16.39 11.07 -4.72
CA GLN A 463 16.80 9.88 -5.49
C GLN A 463 17.60 8.88 -4.65
N LEU A 464 18.44 9.35 -3.74
CA LEU A 464 19.13 8.49 -2.77
C LEU A 464 18.13 7.83 -1.79
N ILE A 465 17.16 8.58 -1.25
CA ILE A 465 16.15 7.96 -0.37
C ILE A 465 15.31 6.95 -1.15
N LYS A 466 14.86 7.27 -2.36
CA LYS A 466 14.15 6.35 -3.26
C LYS A 466 14.93 5.06 -3.44
N TRP A 467 16.21 5.15 -3.79
CA TRP A 467 17.12 4.01 -3.93
C TRP A 467 17.14 3.10 -2.69
N LEU A 468 17.15 3.69 -1.49
CA LEU A 468 17.24 2.94 -0.23
C LEU A 468 15.91 2.32 0.21
N THR A 469 14.77 2.73 -0.35
CA THR A 469 13.45 2.50 0.28
C THR A 469 12.44 1.78 -0.61
N PHE A 470 12.15 2.29 -1.81
CA PHE A 470 11.08 1.76 -2.68
C PHE A 470 11.48 1.65 -4.15
N GLY A 471 12.59 2.28 -4.57
CA GLY A 471 13.07 2.28 -5.94
C GLY A 471 13.58 0.91 -6.37
N GLU A 472 13.05 0.38 -7.46
CA GLU A 472 13.31 -0.96 -7.98
C GLU A 472 14.80 -1.26 -8.11
N GLU A 473 15.54 -0.36 -8.77
CA GLU A 473 16.99 -0.53 -9.00
C GLU A 473 17.77 -0.58 -7.69
N GLY A 474 17.45 0.30 -6.74
CA GLY A 474 18.16 0.37 -5.47
C GLY A 474 17.83 -0.78 -4.52
N LEU A 475 16.56 -1.22 -4.50
CA LEU A 475 16.14 -2.43 -3.81
C LEU A 475 16.87 -3.65 -4.35
N GLN A 476 16.93 -3.79 -5.68
CA GLN A 476 17.64 -4.88 -6.33
C GLN A 476 19.14 -4.84 -6.01
N ALA A 477 19.80 -3.69 -6.18
CA ALA A 477 21.23 -3.54 -5.91
C ALA A 477 21.58 -3.89 -4.46
N ARG A 478 20.72 -3.53 -3.50
CA ARG A 478 20.87 -3.94 -2.10
C ARG A 478 20.79 -5.45 -1.93
N TRP A 479 19.78 -6.10 -2.52
CA TRP A 479 19.58 -7.54 -2.32
C TRP A 479 20.59 -8.39 -3.08
N ASP A 480 21.12 -7.90 -4.20
CA ASP A 480 22.23 -8.53 -4.92
C ASP A 480 23.50 -8.63 -4.05
N LEU A 481 23.68 -7.77 -3.03
CA LEU A 481 24.76 -7.90 -2.05
C LEU A 481 24.72 -9.24 -1.31
N ILE A 482 23.54 -9.85 -1.12
CA ILE A 482 23.43 -11.16 -0.48
C ILE A 482 24.10 -12.21 -1.35
N ASP A 483 23.85 -12.18 -2.66
CA ASP A 483 24.48 -13.09 -3.62
C ASP A 483 25.99 -12.81 -3.75
N GLU A 484 26.41 -11.54 -3.76
CA GLU A 484 27.82 -11.13 -3.82
C GLU A 484 28.63 -11.57 -2.60
N LEU A 485 28.04 -11.45 -1.40
CA LEU A 485 28.71 -11.73 -0.13
C LEU A 485 28.55 -13.20 0.30
N ASN A 486 27.65 -13.97 -0.31
CA ASN A 486 27.47 -15.38 -0.01
C ASN A 486 28.60 -16.23 -0.60
N VAL A 487 29.76 -16.18 0.05
CA VAL A 487 30.92 -17.03 -0.25
C VAL A 487 30.98 -18.12 0.82
N PRO A 488 30.57 -19.37 0.52
CA PRO A 488 30.53 -20.42 1.52
C PRO A 488 31.91 -20.71 2.11
N ASP A 489 31.94 -21.06 3.39
CA ASP A 489 33.15 -21.41 4.11
C ASP A 489 33.74 -22.77 3.65
N GLY A 490 34.82 -23.21 4.30
CA GLY A 490 35.47 -24.49 3.99
C GLY A 490 34.60 -25.73 4.24
N GLU A 491 33.49 -25.57 4.96
CA GLU A 491 32.48 -26.61 5.25
C GLU A 491 31.27 -26.50 4.31
N GLY A 492 31.21 -25.47 3.49
CA GLY A 492 30.12 -25.20 2.55
C GLY A 492 28.97 -24.41 3.15
N ASN A 493 29.12 -23.80 4.33
CA ASN A 493 28.07 -23.00 4.96
C ASN A 493 28.15 -21.54 4.50
N SER A 494 26.99 -20.93 4.25
CA SER A 494 26.87 -19.51 3.98
C SER A 494 27.31 -18.68 5.20
N PRO A 495 27.97 -17.51 5.00
CA PRO A 495 28.25 -16.56 6.08
C PRO A 495 26.97 -16.07 6.79
N PHE A 496 25.82 -16.13 6.11
CA PHE A 496 24.51 -15.76 6.67
C PHE A 496 23.87 -16.85 7.55
N VAL A 497 24.43 -18.06 7.51
CA VAL A 497 23.97 -19.23 8.27
C VAL A 497 24.93 -19.55 9.40
N ASN A 498 26.24 -19.39 9.18
CA ASN A 498 27.25 -19.63 10.22
C ASN A 498 27.35 -18.49 11.26
N GLY A 499 26.70 -17.35 11.01
CA GLY A 499 26.61 -16.20 11.91
C GLY A 499 27.63 -15.09 11.67
N ASP A 500 28.47 -15.19 10.64
CA ASP A 500 29.43 -14.14 10.26
C ASP A 500 28.71 -12.88 9.74
N LEU A 501 27.62 -13.07 8.99
CA LEU A 501 26.72 -12.01 8.52
C LEU A 501 25.29 -12.29 8.98
N TYR A 502 24.51 -11.22 9.15
CA TYR A 502 23.10 -11.34 9.53
C TYR A 502 22.20 -11.04 8.33
N LEU A 503 21.49 -12.04 7.82
CA LEU A 503 20.71 -11.92 6.56
C LEU A 503 19.71 -10.76 6.59
N MET A 504 19.00 -10.59 7.72
CA MET A 504 17.95 -9.56 7.82
C MET A 504 18.51 -8.14 7.80
N ASN A 505 19.81 -7.95 8.05
CA ASN A 505 20.46 -6.65 7.88
C ASN A 505 20.57 -6.23 6.40
N TYR A 506 20.56 -7.19 5.48
CA TYR A 506 20.60 -6.95 4.03
C TYR A 506 19.21 -6.97 3.40
N VAL A 507 18.28 -7.75 3.98
CA VAL A 507 16.87 -7.73 3.58
C VAL A 507 16.21 -6.40 3.98
N GLN A 508 16.51 -5.89 5.19
CA GLN A 508 16.06 -4.60 5.74
C GLN A 508 14.54 -4.46 5.85
N GLY A 509 13.90 -5.50 6.40
CA GLY A 509 12.46 -5.52 6.54
C GLY A 509 11.74 -5.80 5.22
N TRP A 510 10.46 -5.45 5.16
CA TRP A 510 9.68 -5.51 3.92
C TRP A 510 9.53 -4.11 3.32
N PRO A 511 9.69 -3.93 2.00
CA PRO A 511 9.61 -2.61 1.39
C PRO A 511 8.15 -2.12 1.31
N ILE A 512 7.97 -0.80 1.28
CA ILE A 512 6.64 -0.17 1.21
C ILE A 512 6.00 -0.16 -0.18
N THR A 513 6.69 -0.73 -1.18
CA THR A 513 6.21 -0.79 -2.55
C THR A 513 5.40 -2.06 -2.80
N SER A 514 4.39 -1.93 -3.66
CA SER A 514 3.64 -3.03 -4.26
C SER A 514 4.06 -3.29 -5.71
N ASN A 515 5.18 -2.70 -6.16
CA ASN A 515 5.73 -2.95 -7.50
C ASN A 515 6.09 -4.45 -7.66
N PRO A 516 5.43 -5.19 -8.56
CA PRO A 516 5.67 -6.62 -8.73
C PRO A 516 7.09 -6.92 -9.23
N ASP A 517 7.70 -6.04 -10.03
CA ASP A 517 9.06 -6.23 -10.54
C ASP A 517 10.10 -6.09 -9.41
N ALA A 518 9.90 -5.11 -8.52
CA ALA A 518 10.69 -4.99 -7.30
C ALA A 518 10.47 -6.21 -6.37
N LEU A 519 9.23 -6.59 -6.09
CA LEU A 519 8.92 -7.69 -5.17
C LEU A 519 9.37 -9.06 -5.69
N ALA A 520 9.40 -9.29 -7.00
CA ALA A 520 9.94 -10.51 -7.59
C ALA A 520 11.44 -10.71 -7.27
N ASN A 521 12.17 -9.63 -7.01
CA ASN A 521 13.58 -9.65 -6.63
C ASN A 521 13.80 -9.76 -5.11
N HIS A 522 12.76 -9.59 -4.29
CA HIS A 522 12.89 -9.70 -2.84
C HIS A 522 13.45 -11.08 -2.45
N PRO A 523 14.48 -11.20 -1.59
CA PRO A 523 15.19 -12.48 -1.35
C PRO A 523 14.27 -13.62 -0.88
N LEU A 524 13.29 -13.31 -0.03
CA LEU A 524 12.32 -14.30 0.46
C LEU A 524 11.27 -14.68 -0.59
N VAL A 525 11.11 -13.89 -1.66
CA VAL A 525 10.23 -14.15 -2.82
C VAL A 525 11.00 -14.85 -3.93
N LYS A 526 12.16 -14.36 -4.33
CA LYS A 526 13.04 -15.04 -5.30
C LYS A 526 13.44 -16.43 -4.80
N GLY A 527 13.68 -16.56 -3.49
CA GLY A 527 14.18 -17.76 -2.85
C GLY A 527 15.68 -18.00 -3.12
N PHE A 528 16.25 -18.91 -2.34
CA PHE A 528 17.66 -19.29 -2.41
C PHE A 528 17.82 -20.67 -3.06
N ALA A 529 18.89 -20.86 -3.83
CA ALA A 529 19.20 -22.14 -4.45
C ALA A 529 19.60 -23.19 -3.39
N THR A 530 19.40 -24.49 -3.68
CA THR A 530 19.74 -25.58 -2.74
C THR A 530 21.24 -25.73 -2.47
N ASP A 531 22.09 -25.12 -3.29
CA ASP A 531 23.55 -25.09 -3.13
C ASP A 531 24.06 -23.76 -2.54
N SER A 532 23.17 -22.92 -2.02
CA SER A 532 23.46 -21.60 -1.42
C SER A 532 24.15 -21.65 -0.04
N GLY A 533 24.61 -22.82 0.39
CA GLY A 533 25.24 -23.01 1.70
C GLY A 533 24.26 -22.95 2.87
N GLY A 534 23.01 -23.39 2.66
CA GLY A 534 21.98 -23.50 3.69
C GLY A 534 21.02 -22.33 3.79
N LEU A 535 21.09 -21.33 2.89
CA LEU A 535 20.09 -20.25 2.85
C LEU A 535 18.70 -20.73 2.38
N ASP A 536 18.61 -21.88 1.73
CA ASP A 536 17.35 -22.47 1.26
C ASP A 536 16.38 -22.84 2.40
N ILE A 537 16.84 -22.87 3.65
CA ILE A 537 15.98 -22.99 4.84
C ILE A 537 15.01 -21.80 5.01
N PHE A 538 15.28 -20.66 4.36
CA PHE A 538 14.43 -19.47 4.39
C PHE A 538 13.37 -19.47 3.26
N ASN A 539 13.31 -20.52 2.44
CA ASN A 539 12.36 -20.64 1.34
C ASN A 539 10.97 -21.07 1.82
N PHE A 540 10.23 -20.15 2.45
CA PHE A 540 8.85 -20.40 2.87
C PHE A 540 7.88 -20.08 1.74
N ALA A 541 6.93 -21.00 1.48
CA ALA A 541 6.00 -20.87 0.36
C ALA A 541 5.03 -19.68 0.53
N ALA A 542 4.76 -19.24 1.77
CA ALA A 542 3.92 -18.09 2.04
C ALA A 542 4.41 -16.82 1.34
N PHE A 543 5.73 -16.58 1.27
CA PHE A 543 6.28 -15.40 0.60
C PHE A 543 6.02 -15.36 -0.91
N GLN A 544 5.59 -16.46 -1.53
CA GLN A 544 5.20 -16.49 -2.95
C GLN A 544 3.74 -16.05 -3.19
N ILE A 545 2.98 -15.79 -2.12
CA ILE A 545 1.57 -15.42 -2.20
C ILE A 545 1.47 -13.91 -2.35
N GLU A 546 0.97 -13.44 -3.49
CA GLU A 546 0.84 -12.00 -3.80
C GLU A 546 0.05 -11.24 -2.73
N ASP A 547 -1.05 -11.80 -2.22
CA ASP A 547 -1.84 -11.19 -1.14
C ASP A 547 -1.04 -11.03 0.16
N PHE A 548 -0.15 -11.98 0.48
CA PHE A 548 0.71 -11.88 1.66
C PHE A 548 1.82 -10.85 1.45
N GLN A 549 2.42 -10.80 0.26
CA GLN A 549 3.38 -9.76 -0.10
C GLN A 549 2.75 -8.37 0.02
N TYR A 550 1.52 -8.20 -0.49
CA TYR A 550 0.78 -6.95 -0.35
C TYR A 550 0.46 -6.63 1.11
N GLN A 551 0.07 -7.63 1.92
CA GLN A 551 -0.16 -7.44 3.36
C GLN A 551 1.10 -6.91 4.06
N LEU A 552 2.29 -7.43 3.73
CA LEU A 552 3.55 -6.99 4.31
C LEU A 552 3.96 -5.59 3.81
N SER A 553 3.74 -5.27 2.53
CA SER A 553 4.01 -3.93 1.99
C SER A 553 3.01 -2.88 2.48
N ASN A 554 1.75 -3.25 2.72
CA ASN A 554 0.66 -2.38 3.17
C ASN A 554 0.36 -2.55 4.67
N ALA A 555 1.39 -2.81 5.46
CA ALA A 555 1.28 -2.96 6.90
C ALA A 555 0.83 -1.65 7.57
N ASN A 556 0.02 -1.76 8.63
CA ASN A 556 -0.38 -0.62 9.45
C ASN A 556 0.86 -0.06 10.16
N PRO A 557 1.25 1.21 9.90
CA PRO A 557 2.44 1.78 10.50
C PRO A 557 2.22 2.05 12.00
N TYR A 558 3.25 1.82 12.80
CA TYR A 558 3.33 2.37 14.15
C TYR A 558 3.21 3.91 14.09
N PRO A 559 2.20 4.54 14.74
CA PRO A 559 1.79 5.91 14.42
C PRO A 559 2.68 7.01 15.01
N ARG A 560 3.95 7.04 14.61
CA ARG A 560 4.96 8.04 15.03
C ARG A 560 4.62 9.45 14.58
N GLN A 561 3.87 9.60 13.49
CA GLN A 561 3.45 10.88 12.96
C GLN A 561 2.44 11.60 13.85
N ILE A 562 1.87 10.92 14.85
CA ILE A 562 0.90 11.50 15.77
C ILE A 562 1.61 12.01 17.04
N PRO A 563 1.48 13.30 17.39
CA PRO A 563 2.05 13.85 18.62
C PRO A 563 1.60 13.08 19.86
N ALA A 564 2.47 13.02 20.88
CA ALA A 564 2.26 12.36 22.17
C ALA A 564 2.11 10.82 22.14
N PHE A 565 1.68 10.22 21.02
CA PHE A 565 1.44 8.79 20.94
C PHE A 565 2.69 7.99 21.31
N ALA A 566 3.83 8.25 20.66
CA ALA A 566 5.07 7.51 20.96
C ALA A 566 5.52 7.68 22.42
N SER A 567 5.32 8.87 23.00
CA SER A 567 5.69 9.15 24.39
C SER A 567 4.82 8.44 25.43
N VAL A 568 3.54 8.21 25.13
CA VAL A 568 2.61 7.53 26.05
C VAL A 568 2.55 6.02 25.77
N ALA A 569 2.42 5.63 24.51
CA ALA A 569 2.22 4.24 24.11
C ALA A 569 3.48 3.37 24.28
N ASN A 570 4.68 3.94 24.30
CA ASN A 570 5.90 3.16 24.53
C ASN A 570 6.03 2.64 25.96
N GLU A 571 5.49 3.36 26.95
CA GLU A 571 5.53 2.97 28.36
C GLU A 571 4.39 2.01 28.75
N PHE A 572 3.38 1.87 27.88
CA PHE A 572 2.23 1.01 28.13
C PHE A 572 2.39 -0.38 27.51
N ASP A 573 2.30 -1.43 28.33
CA ASP A 573 2.21 -2.81 27.85
C ASP A 573 0.77 -3.35 28.02
N PRO A 574 0.05 -3.68 26.93
CA PRO A 574 -1.29 -4.27 27.04
C PRO A 574 -1.32 -5.61 27.79
N TRP A 575 -0.19 -6.31 27.92
CA TRP A 575 -0.10 -7.52 28.75
C TRP A 575 -0.37 -7.23 30.23
N ASP A 576 -0.12 -6.01 30.72
CA ASP A 576 -0.46 -5.60 32.10
C ASP A 576 -1.98 -5.69 32.35
N ILE A 577 -2.81 -5.39 31.34
CA ILE A 577 -4.26 -5.53 31.47
C ILE A 577 -4.64 -7.00 31.58
N LYS A 578 -4.06 -7.86 30.74
CA LYS A 578 -4.28 -9.32 30.79
C LYS A 578 -3.84 -9.89 32.12
N ASP A 579 -2.70 -9.48 32.65
CA ASP A 579 -2.15 -9.96 33.91
C ASP A 579 -2.99 -9.50 35.11
N LYS A 580 -3.48 -8.25 35.10
CA LYS A 580 -4.46 -7.78 36.10
C LYS A 580 -5.75 -8.60 36.07
N MET A 581 -6.29 -8.89 34.88
CA MET A 581 -7.48 -9.74 34.74
C MET A 581 -7.24 -11.17 35.27
N ARG A 582 -6.06 -11.74 34.98
CA ARG A 582 -5.63 -13.06 35.47
C ARG A 582 -5.56 -13.08 37.00
N ASP A 583 -4.83 -12.16 37.59
CA ASP A 583 -4.44 -12.21 39.01
C ASP A 583 -5.59 -11.78 39.94
N GLU A 584 -6.41 -10.84 39.49
CA GLU A 584 -7.54 -10.32 40.26
C GLU A 584 -8.89 -10.95 39.87
N SER A 585 -8.89 -11.87 38.88
CA SER A 585 -10.10 -12.50 38.34
C SER A 585 -11.15 -11.48 37.85
N LEU A 586 -10.66 -10.43 37.18
CA LEU A 586 -11.48 -9.32 36.67
C LEU A 586 -11.86 -9.54 35.21
N SER A 587 -12.97 -8.92 34.80
CA SER A 587 -13.37 -8.84 33.41
C SER A 587 -12.79 -7.61 32.71
N TRP A 588 -12.77 -7.61 31.37
CA TRP A 588 -12.41 -6.42 30.57
C TRP A 588 -13.20 -5.20 31.05
N GLY A 589 -14.51 -5.37 31.21
CA GLY A 589 -15.44 -4.34 31.70
C GLY A 589 -15.12 -3.78 33.08
N ASP A 590 -14.34 -4.48 33.89
CA ASP A 590 -13.90 -4.03 35.21
C ASP A 590 -12.61 -3.20 35.16
N VAL A 591 -11.78 -3.36 34.12
CA VAL A 591 -10.42 -2.80 34.08
C VAL A 591 -10.20 -1.74 33.02
N TRP A 592 -10.86 -1.81 31.85
CA TRP A 592 -10.46 -1.00 30.69
C TRP A 592 -10.54 0.51 30.93
N LEU A 593 -11.55 0.96 31.69
CA LEU A 593 -11.83 2.39 31.90
C LEU A 593 -10.70 3.07 32.68
N GLU A 594 -10.06 2.36 33.61
CA GLU A 594 -8.93 2.87 34.38
C GLU A 594 -7.75 3.17 33.45
N TYR A 595 -7.36 2.20 32.62
CA TYR A 595 -6.27 2.36 31.65
C TYR A 595 -6.60 3.40 30.57
N GLU A 596 -7.81 3.39 30.01
CA GLU A 596 -8.20 4.37 29.00
C GLU A 596 -8.13 5.80 29.55
N THR A 597 -8.64 6.01 30.77
CA THR A 597 -8.62 7.33 31.41
C THR A 597 -7.19 7.78 31.67
N ASP A 598 -6.37 6.92 32.28
CA ASP A 598 -4.98 7.24 32.63
C ASP A 598 -4.15 7.58 31.38
N LEU A 599 -4.19 6.72 30.35
CA LEU A 599 -3.45 6.95 29.11
C LEU A 599 -3.91 8.22 28.38
N ASN A 600 -5.21 8.49 28.35
CA ASN A 600 -5.74 9.69 27.71
C ASN A 600 -5.43 10.97 28.51
N ASP A 601 -5.38 10.90 29.85
CA ASP A 601 -4.92 12.00 30.70
C ASP A 601 -3.43 12.28 30.46
N GLN A 602 -2.59 11.23 30.33
CA GLN A 602 -1.18 11.38 29.96
C GLN A 602 -0.98 12.05 28.58
N ILE A 603 -1.82 11.72 27.59
CA ILE A 603 -1.82 12.40 26.28
C ILE A 603 -2.14 13.90 26.45
N VAL A 604 -3.17 14.23 27.25
CA VAL A 604 -3.56 15.62 27.50
C VAL A 604 -2.43 16.38 28.20
N ASP A 605 -1.82 15.78 29.22
CA ASP A 605 -0.70 16.39 29.95
C ASP A 605 0.50 16.61 29.04
N PHE A 606 0.88 15.60 28.24
CA PHE A 606 1.98 15.73 27.29
C PHE A 606 1.73 16.89 26.32
N LEU A 607 0.55 16.93 25.69
CA LEU A 607 0.23 17.96 24.70
C LEU A 607 0.22 19.37 25.31
N GLN A 608 -0.18 19.52 26.58
CA GLN A 608 -0.08 20.81 27.27
C GLN A 608 1.37 21.30 27.38
N TYR A 609 2.31 20.43 27.78
CA TYR A 609 3.73 20.80 27.83
C TYR A 609 4.34 20.99 26.44
N TYR A 610 3.96 20.12 25.50
CA TYR A 610 4.45 20.13 24.13
C TYR A 610 4.17 21.46 23.42
N TYR A 611 2.94 21.99 23.51
CA TYR A 611 2.58 23.25 22.88
C TYR A 611 2.99 24.50 23.67
N THR A 612 3.08 24.43 25.01
CA THR A 612 3.44 25.61 25.81
C THR A 612 4.92 25.98 25.75
N VAL A 613 5.79 25.05 25.35
CA VAL A 613 7.22 25.33 25.15
C VAL A 613 7.50 25.96 23.77
N GLY A 614 6.54 25.89 22.83
CA GLY A 614 6.68 26.48 21.49
C GLY A 614 6.21 27.94 21.35
N ASP A 615 5.52 28.50 22.35
CA ASP A 615 4.91 29.85 22.30
C ASP A 615 5.73 30.94 23.02
N ASP A 616 6.86 30.59 23.67
CA ASP A 616 7.68 31.51 24.49
C ASP A 616 9.09 31.82 23.91
N GLU A 617 9.38 31.46 22.66
CA GLU A 617 10.54 31.96 21.87
C GLU A 617 10.10 32.68 20.58
#